data_AF-A0A958JPW3-F1
#
_entry.id   AF-A0A958JPW3-F1
#
_cell.length_a   1.000
_cell.length_b   1.000
_cell.length_c   1.000
_cell.angle_alpha   90.00
_cell.angle_beta   90.00
_cell.angle_gamma   90.00
#
_symmetry.space_group_name_H-M   'P 1'
#
loop_
_entity.id
_entity.type
_entity.pdbx_description
1 polymer ?
#
loop_
_entity_poly.entity_id
_entity_poly.type
_entity_poly.pdbx_seq_one_letter_code
_entity_poly.pdbx_strand_id
1 'polypeptide(L)'
;MVKIGNQAGKKSPKAGGQQQGDNMIRYFIPFNGTDPAAVNINGHKLLVISSDRLDVEECLAMFGADTVKSIEGDGGKEDCFDALEELADTIKGDVVIAPEDATVEEILSNLEEELPWLQ
;
A
#
# COMPACT_ATOMS: atom_id res chain seq x y z
N MET A 1 37.06 47.43 45.37
CA MET A 1 36.82 47.27 43.93
C MET A 1 35.95 46.03 43.78
N VAL A 2 34.65 46.24 43.56
CA VAL A 2 33.61 45.21 43.58
C VAL A 2 33.33 44.77 42.14
N LYS A 3 33.34 43.47 41.86
CA LYS A 3 32.76 42.91 40.63
C LYS A 3 31.88 41.73 41.00
N ILE A 4 30.58 42.01 41.04
CA ILE A 4 29.48 41.06 41.19
C ILE A 4 29.20 40.53 39.79
N GLY A 5 29.40 39.23 39.56
CA GLY A 5 29.01 38.56 38.33
C GLY A 5 27.72 37.78 38.58
N ASN A 6 26.59 38.39 38.24
CA ASN A 6 25.30 37.71 38.08
C ASN A 6 24.90 37.83 36.61
N GLN A 7 24.51 36.73 35.96
CA GLN A 7 23.23 36.61 35.27
C GLN A 7 23.09 35.25 34.59
N ALA A 8 22.03 34.56 35.00
CA ALA A 8 21.43 33.44 34.32
C ALA A 8 20.93 33.86 32.94
N GLY A 9 21.21 33.04 31.93
CA GLY A 9 20.67 33.17 30.59
C GLY A 9 20.42 31.80 30.01
N LYS A 10 19.24 31.25 30.29
CA LYS A 10 18.65 30.10 29.61
C LYS A 10 18.74 30.33 28.10
N LYS A 11 19.17 29.32 27.35
CA LYS A 11 18.64 28.94 26.03
C LYS A 11 19.34 27.68 25.55
N SER A 12 18.73 26.54 25.85
CA SER A 12 18.85 25.36 24.99
C SER A 12 18.13 25.71 23.69
N PRO A 13 18.77 25.60 22.51
CA PRO A 13 18.03 25.29 21.31
C PRO A 13 17.89 23.77 21.26
N LYS A 14 16.81 23.23 21.83
CA LYS A 14 16.23 22.01 21.25
C LYS A 14 15.61 22.48 19.94
N ALA A 15 16.39 22.43 18.87
CA ALA A 15 15.83 22.32 17.55
C ALA A 15 15.11 20.97 17.53
N GLY A 16 13.83 20.97 17.91
CA GLY A 16 12.88 19.98 17.43
C GLY A 16 12.75 20.22 15.94
N GLY A 17 13.73 19.72 15.18
CA GLY A 17 13.55 19.47 13.76
C GLY A 17 12.34 18.57 13.64
N GLN A 18 11.38 19.03 12.86
CA GLN A 18 10.15 18.33 12.52
C GLN A 18 10.44 16.84 12.37
N GLN A 19 9.74 16.00 13.13
CA GLN A 19 9.51 14.63 12.70
C GLN A 19 8.66 14.75 11.42
N GLN A 20 9.33 14.96 10.30
CA GLN A 20 8.79 14.66 8.99
C GLN A 20 8.66 13.14 9.02
N GLY A 21 7.49 12.66 9.42
CA GLY A 21 7.19 11.25 9.29
C GLY A 21 7.31 10.94 7.81
N ASP A 22 8.32 10.14 7.47
CA ASP A 22 8.30 9.27 6.30
C ASP A 22 6.97 8.51 6.31
N ASN A 23 5.91 9.11 5.79
CA ASN A 23 4.64 8.41 5.58
C ASN A 23 4.75 7.68 4.25
N MET A 24 5.77 6.81 4.18
CA MET A 24 6.06 5.98 3.02
C MET A 24 4.93 4.98 2.91
N ILE A 25 4.15 5.08 1.84
CA ILE A 25 3.06 4.14 1.60
C ILE A 25 3.64 2.99 0.80
N ARG A 26 3.45 1.78 1.31
CA ARG A 26 3.90 0.56 0.66
C ARG A 26 2.69 -0.32 0.34
N TYR A 27 2.58 -0.73 -0.92
CA TYR A 27 1.62 -1.72 -1.37
C TYR A 27 2.35 -2.98 -1.84
N PHE A 28 1.78 -4.13 -1.53
CA PHE A 28 2.25 -5.45 -1.91
C PHE A 28 1.37 -6.00 -3.02
N ILE A 29 2.02 -6.49 -4.06
CA ILE A 29 1.40 -6.85 -5.33
C ILE A 29 1.84 -8.28 -5.68
N PRO A 30 0.89 -9.19 -5.97
CA PRO A 30 1.22 -10.55 -6.38
C PRO A 30 1.68 -10.59 -7.84
N PHE A 31 2.68 -11.43 -8.14
CA PHE A 31 3.26 -11.61 -9.47
C PHE A 31 3.37 -13.08 -9.84
N ASN A 32 3.17 -13.37 -11.14
CA ASN A 32 3.53 -14.64 -11.77
C ASN A 32 4.70 -14.38 -12.73
N GLY A 33 5.91 -14.69 -12.29
CA GLY A 33 7.15 -14.31 -12.97
C GLY A 33 7.31 -12.80 -13.12
N THR A 34 7.15 -12.30 -14.35
CA THR A 34 7.26 -10.87 -14.67
C THR A 34 5.94 -10.12 -14.66
N ASP A 35 4.83 -10.84 -14.76
CA ASP A 35 3.50 -10.26 -14.96
C ASP A 35 2.74 -10.15 -13.64
N PRO A 36 1.98 -9.06 -13.41
CA PRO A 36 1.10 -8.96 -12.25
C PRO A 36 0.08 -10.09 -12.28
N ALA A 37 -0.06 -10.78 -11.16
CA ALA A 37 -1.06 -11.81 -11.01
C ALA A 37 -2.40 -11.16 -10.69
N ALA A 38 -3.45 -11.63 -11.33
CA ALA A 38 -4.77 -11.06 -11.19
C ALA A 38 -5.82 -12.16 -11.20
N VAL A 39 -6.87 -11.96 -10.41
CA VAL A 39 -8.03 -12.84 -10.37
C VAL A 39 -9.06 -12.41 -11.39
N ASN A 40 -9.84 -13.37 -11.87
CA ASN A 40 -10.99 -13.07 -12.72
C ASN A 40 -12.26 -13.30 -11.93
N ILE A 41 -12.97 -12.22 -11.61
CA ILE A 41 -14.23 -12.26 -10.87
C ILE A 41 -15.32 -11.77 -11.81
N ASN A 42 -16.29 -12.62 -12.13
CA ASN A 42 -17.43 -12.29 -12.99
C ASN A 42 -17.05 -11.67 -14.35
N GLY A 43 -15.93 -12.09 -14.94
CA GLY A 43 -15.44 -11.59 -16.23
C GLY A 43 -14.57 -10.32 -16.13
N HIS A 44 -14.40 -9.77 -14.92
CA HIS A 44 -13.52 -8.65 -14.63
C HIS A 44 -12.19 -9.16 -14.10
N LYS A 45 -11.10 -8.67 -14.68
CA LYS A 45 -9.76 -8.99 -14.19
C LYS A 45 -9.35 -7.97 -13.14
N LEU A 46 -9.03 -8.42 -11.94
CA LEU A 46 -8.73 -7.56 -10.80
C LEU A 46 -7.33 -7.86 -10.25
N LEU A 47 -6.51 -6.81 -10.18
CA LEU A 47 -5.25 -6.81 -9.45
C LEU A 47 -5.53 -6.42 -8.00
N VAL A 48 -5.55 -7.41 -7.11
CA VAL A 48 -5.76 -7.15 -5.68
C VAL A 48 -4.42 -6.90 -5.02
N ILE A 49 -4.30 -5.77 -4.33
CA ILE A 49 -3.09 -5.34 -3.62
C ILE A 49 -3.44 -5.06 -2.17
N SER A 50 -2.47 -5.17 -1.26
CA SER A 50 -2.68 -4.85 0.16
C SER A 50 -1.50 -4.08 0.72
N SER A 51 -1.71 -3.30 1.78
CA SER A 51 -0.63 -2.75 2.60
C SER A 51 -0.05 -3.79 3.57
N ASP A 52 -0.70 -4.96 3.72
CA ASP A 52 -0.16 -6.10 4.46
C ASP A 52 0.45 -7.12 3.49
N ARG A 53 1.73 -7.43 3.69
CA ARG A 53 2.44 -8.43 2.88
C ARG A 53 1.96 -9.84 3.16
N LEU A 54 1.72 -10.15 4.43
CA LEU A 54 1.41 -11.53 4.85
C LEU A 54 0.11 -11.99 4.22
N ASP A 55 -0.90 -11.10 4.22
CA ASP A 55 -2.19 -11.34 3.58
C ASP A 55 -2.04 -11.68 2.07
N VAL A 56 -1.21 -10.93 1.35
CA VAL A 56 -0.92 -11.22 -0.07
C VAL A 56 -0.15 -12.54 -0.24
N GLU A 57 0.83 -12.81 0.64
CA GLU A 57 1.65 -14.03 0.60
C GLU A 57 0.82 -15.30 0.86
N GLU A 58 -0.11 -15.25 1.83
CA GLU A 58 -1.03 -16.35 2.12
C GLU A 58 -2.01 -16.58 0.95
N CYS A 59 -2.34 -15.52 0.21
CA CYS A 59 -3.29 -15.55 -0.90
C CYS A 59 -2.64 -15.77 -2.29
N LEU A 60 -1.32 -15.93 -2.40
CA LEU A 60 -0.61 -16.09 -3.69
C LEU A 60 -1.21 -17.18 -4.58
N ALA A 61 -1.54 -18.32 -3.98
CA ALA A 61 -2.10 -19.47 -4.69
C ALA A 61 -3.46 -19.13 -5.34
N MET A 62 -4.28 -18.30 -4.70
CA MET A 62 -5.57 -17.86 -5.25
C MET A 62 -5.40 -16.91 -6.44
N PHE A 63 -4.35 -16.08 -6.41
CA PHE A 63 -4.00 -15.22 -7.55
C PHE A 63 -3.31 -15.96 -8.70
N GLY A 64 -2.90 -17.22 -8.49
CA GLY A 64 -2.01 -17.92 -9.43
C GLY A 64 -0.63 -17.26 -9.51
N ALA A 65 -0.18 -16.69 -8.40
CA ALA A 65 1.07 -15.96 -8.24
C ALA A 65 2.15 -16.83 -7.58
N ASP A 66 3.42 -16.50 -7.83
CA ASP A 66 4.59 -17.15 -7.22
C ASP A 66 5.40 -16.22 -6.31
N THR A 67 5.28 -14.90 -6.52
CA THR A 67 6.08 -13.90 -5.81
C THR A 67 5.25 -12.68 -5.43
N VAL A 68 5.72 -11.96 -4.42
CA VAL A 68 5.18 -10.65 -4.03
C VAL A 68 6.23 -9.58 -4.29
N LYS A 69 5.82 -8.49 -4.94
CA LYS A 69 6.64 -7.27 -5.10
C LYS A 69 5.99 -6.13 -4.33
N SER A 70 6.79 -5.17 -3.91
CA SER A 70 6.29 -3.97 -3.23
C SER A 70 6.52 -2.73 -4.09
N ILE A 71 5.52 -1.85 -4.14
CA ILE A 71 5.66 -0.48 -4.64
C ILE A 71 5.62 0.46 -3.45
N GLU A 72 6.51 1.44 -3.45
CA GLU A 72 6.63 2.44 -2.40
C GLU A 72 6.55 3.84 -3.00
N GLY A 73 5.82 4.74 -2.34
CA GLY A 73 5.66 6.13 -2.76
C GLY A 73 6.10 7.08 -1.66
N ASP A 74 6.90 8.08 -2.04
CA ASP A 74 7.48 9.09 -1.14
C ASP A 74 6.52 10.25 -0.80
N GLY A 75 5.36 10.36 -1.46
CA GLY A 75 4.46 11.51 -1.35
C GLY A 75 2.97 11.14 -1.30
N GLY A 76 2.56 10.39 -0.29
CA GLY A 76 1.14 10.08 -0.09
C GLY A 76 0.58 9.09 -1.13
N LYS A 77 -0.73 8.82 -1.05
CA LYS A 77 -1.35 7.70 -1.81
C LYS A 77 -1.21 7.87 -3.33
N GLU A 78 -1.13 9.10 -3.81
CA GLU A 78 -1.23 9.46 -5.23
C GLU A 78 -0.01 8.99 -6.05
N ASP A 79 1.20 9.03 -5.51
CA ASP A 79 2.41 8.59 -6.26
C ASP A 79 2.41 7.08 -6.57
N CYS A 80 1.82 6.27 -5.69
CA CYS A 80 1.67 4.83 -5.94
C CYS A 80 0.57 4.54 -6.97
N PHE A 81 -0.44 5.40 -7.10
CA PHE A 81 -1.58 5.15 -7.99
C PHE A 81 -1.18 5.12 -9.45
N ASP A 82 -0.28 6.00 -9.90
CA ASP A 82 0.20 6.00 -11.30
C ASP A 82 0.85 4.66 -11.67
N ALA A 83 1.70 4.13 -10.78
CA ALA A 83 2.35 2.85 -11.00
C ALA A 83 1.35 1.68 -10.98
N LEU A 84 0.34 1.74 -10.10
CA LEU A 84 -0.71 0.73 -10.02
C LEU A 84 -1.62 0.75 -11.26
N GLU A 85 -1.94 1.93 -11.79
CA GLU A 85 -2.74 2.10 -13.01
C GLU A 85 -2.01 1.48 -14.23
N GLU A 86 -0.70 1.68 -14.36
CA GLU A 86 0.11 1.06 -15.41
C GLU A 86 0.09 -0.48 -15.33
N LEU A 87 0.13 -1.03 -14.11
CA LEU A 87 0.00 -2.48 -13.90
C LEU A 87 -1.40 -2.98 -14.25
N ALA A 88 -2.45 -2.21 -13.94
CA ALA A 88 -3.82 -2.53 -14.31
C ALA A 88 -4.01 -2.56 -15.84
N ASP A 89 -3.47 -1.55 -16.55
CA ASP A 89 -3.52 -1.50 -18.02
C ASP A 89 -2.79 -2.69 -18.66
N THR A 90 -1.64 -3.07 -18.09
CA THR A 90 -0.87 -4.25 -18.53
C THR A 90 -1.71 -5.51 -18.53
N ILE A 91 -2.53 -5.71 -17.48
CA ILE A 91 -3.40 -6.87 -17.39
C ILE A 91 -4.77 -6.65 -18.06
N LYS A 92 -5.08 -5.43 -18.53
CA LYS A 92 -6.41 -4.98 -18.99
C LYS A 92 -7.48 -5.22 -17.93
N GLY A 93 -7.19 -4.78 -16.72
CA GLY A 93 -8.02 -4.99 -15.54
C GLY A 93 -8.06 -3.77 -14.65
N ASP A 94 -8.72 -3.92 -13.51
CA ASP A 94 -8.84 -2.88 -12.49
C ASP A 94 -7.99 -3.22 -11.25
N VAL A 95 -7.65 -2.21 -10.47
CA VAL A 95 -6.91 -2.39 -9.20
C VAL A 95 -7.89 -2.33 -8.05
N VAL A 96 -7.80 -3.31 -7.15
CA VAL A 96 -8.53 -3.32 -5.88
C VAL A 96 -7.51 -3.24 -4.75
N ILE A 97 -7.66 -2.21 -3.92
CA ILE A 97 -6.82 -2.02 -2.73
C ILE A 97 -7.56 -2.59 -1.53
N ALA A 98 -6.96 -3.60 -0.89
CA ALA A 98 -7.46 -4.16 0.34
C ALA A 98 -7.39 -3.12 1.46
N PRO A 99 -8.51 -2.84 2.14
CA PRO A 99 -8.48 -1.99 3.32
C PRO A 99 -7.74 -2.70 4.46
N GLU A 100 -7.19 -1.91 5.37
CA GLU A 100 -6.33 -2.40 6.47
C GLU A 100 -7.07 -3.32 7.46
N ASP A 101 -8.41 -3.27 7.45
CA ASP A 101 -9.29 -4.03 8.34
C ASP A 101 -9.96 -5.24 7.66
N ALA A 102 -9.62 -5.56 6.40
CA ALA A 102 -10.18 -6.72 5.70
C ALA A 102 -9.09 -7.54 5.02
N THR A 103 -9.26 -8.86 5.02
CA THR A 103 -8.34 -9.74 4.29
C THR A 103 -8.66 -9.77 2.81
N VAL A 104 -7.66 -10.13 2.00
CA VAL A 104 -7.83 -10.44 0.58
C VAL A 104 -8.96 -11.46 0.37
N GLU A 105 -9.02 -12.52 1.17
CA GLU A 105 -10.07 -13.55 1.08
C GLU A 105 -11.48 -12.99 1.27
N GLU A 106 -11.66 -12.11 2.26
CA GLU A 106 -12.95 -11.45 2.52
C GLU A 106 -13.36 -10.54 1.35
N ILE A 107 -12.41 -9.81 0.77
CA ILE A 107 -12.67 -8.95 -0.40
C ILE A 107 -13.10 -9.79 -1.59
N LEU A 108 -12.38 -10.86 -1.89
CA LEU A 108 -12.70 -11.75 -3.01
C LEU A 108 -14.09 -12.36 -2.84
N SER A 109 -14.40 -12.87 -1.65
CA SER A 109 -15.72 -13.43 -1.34
C SER A 109 -16.84 -12.39 -1.48
N ASN A 110 -16.62 -11.17 -0.96
CA ASN A 110 -17.60 -10.08 -1.10
C ASN A 110 -17.80 -9.66 -2.56
N LEU A 111 -16.74 -9.62 -3.37
CA LEU A 111 -16.83 -9.26 -4.80
C LEU A 111 -17.55 -10.33 -5.63
N GLU A 112 -17.41 -11.60 -5.25
CA GLU A 112 -18.18 -12.70 -5.84
C GLU A 112 -19.67 -12.63 -5.44
N GLU A 113 -19.98 -12.27 -4.19
CA GLU A 113 -21.36 -12.21 -3.66
C GLU A 113 -22.14 -10.95 -4.09
N GLU A 114 -21.49 -9.79 -4.26
CA GLU A 114 -22.15 -8.51 -4.58
C GLU A 114 -22.58 -8.37 -6.05
N LEU A 115 -22.21 -9.31 -6.94
CA LEU A 115 -22.51 -9.25 -8.38
C LEU A 115 -23.42 -10.39 -8.91
N PRO A 116 -24.60 -10.68 -8.34
CA PRO A 116 -25.48 -11.75 -8.84
C PRO A 116 -26.29 -11.38 -10.11
N TRP A 117 -26.15 -10.18 -10.69
CA TRP A 117 -27.07 -9.65 -11.72
C TRP A 117 -26.41 -9.18 -13.04
N LEU A 118 -25.11 -9.44 -13.27
CA LEU A 118 -24.53 -9.37 -14.61
C LEU A 118 -24.70 -10.72 -15.33
N GLN A 119 -25.94 -11.03 -15.74
CA GLN A 119 -26.26 -12.07 -16.73
C GLN A 119 -26.61 -11.46 -18.08
#